data_AF-A0A6G2VPK8-F1
#
_entry.id   AF-A0A6G2VPK8-F1
#
_cell.length_a   1.000
_cell.length_b   1.000
_cell.length_c   1.000
_cell.angle_alpha   90.00
_cell.angle_beta   90.00
_cell.angle_gamma   90.00
#
_symmetry.space_group_name_H-M   'P 1'
#
loop_
_entity.id
_entity.type
_entity.pdbx_description
1 polymer ?
#
loop_
_entity_poly.entity_id
_entity_poly.type
_entity_poly.pdbx_seq_one_letter_code
_entity_poly.pdbx_strand_id
1 'polypeptide(L)'
;AWAHQDLPFDRLVEILNPERSTARHPLFQVALTLQDAARPALELPGVHTESWFTPLEIAKFDLTFSFHEHRTADGRPGGLDLSVEYATDLYDARTVEGLADRLVRLLEAVVADPELPVGELEFTGPEERERLLALGAGPVTDGALLDAGLAELFAAQAARTPDAVAVASEERSLTYAELDAESDRFAQRITGLGVGPESVVALMMERSADLLIAMLAVVKAGGAYAPLNPADPDTRHTQILDELDAPVLITDRALADHPLVARAQARDLVIDRKELDGRPATRSTAATHPDQWLYVMFTSGSTGVPKGVAVTHRNVADL
;
A
#
# COMPACT_ATOMS: atom_id res chain seq x y z
N ALA A 1 0.14 -1.93 -41.21
CA ALA A 1 1.62 -1.98 -41.28
C ALA A 1 2.10 -2.53 -42.64
N TRP A 2 1.77 -3.76 -43.02
CA TRP A 2 2.28 -4.38 -44.26
C TRP A 2 1.96 -3.66 -45.57
N ALA A 3 0.85 -2.91 -45.64
CA ALA A 3 0.52 -2.08 -46.81
C ALA A 3 1.51 -0.91 -47.08
N HIS A 4 2.37 -0.57 -46.11
CA HIS A 4 3.31 0.55 -46.18
C HIS A 4 4.74 0.16 -45.75
N GLN A 5 5.12 -1.11 -45.93
CA GLN A 5 6.42 -1.63 -45.49
C GLN A 5 7.64 -0.97 -46.17
N ASP A 6 7.44 -0.36 -47.34
CA ASP A 6 8.51 0.30 -48.09
C ASP A 6 8.89 1.68 -47.53
N LEU A 7 8.13 2.21 -46.55
CA LEU A 7 8.47 3.47 -45.89
C LEU A 7 9.72 3.25 -45.00
N PRO A 8 10.83 3.97 -45.25
CA PRO A 8 12.03 3.81 -44.44
C PRO A 8 11.78 4.18 -42.98
N PHE A 9 12.25 3.34 -42.06
CA PHE A 9 12.08 3.56 -40.63
C PHE A 9 12.64 4.92 -40.17
N ASP A 10 13.82 5.30 -40.66
CA ASP A 10 14.45 6.59 -40.32
C ASP A 10 13.57 7.79 -40.71
N ARG A 11 12.84 7.68 -41.82
CA ARG A 11 11.91 8.72 -42.25
C ARG A 11 10.69 8.83 -41.33
N LEU A 12 10.22 7.69 -40.81
CA LEU A 12 9.14 7.67 -39.82
C LEU A 12 9.58 8.31 -38.51
N VAL A 13 10.79 8.00 -38.02
CA VAL A 13 11.37 8.62 -36.82
C VAL A 13 11.52 10.13 -36.99
N GLU A 14 11.99 10.59 -38.16
CA GLU A 14 12.13 12.01 -38.47
C GLU A 14 10.78 12.75 -38.42
N ILE A 15 9.73 12.16 -38.99
CA ILE A 15 8.39 12.76 -39.05
C ILE A 15 7.73 12.78 -37.67
N LEU A 16 7.80 11.68 -36.92
CA LEU A 16 7.23 11.60 -35.57
C LEU A 16 8.00 12.45 -34.56
N ASN A 17 9.30 12.69 -34.82
CA ASN A 17 10.21 13.48 -34.01
C ASN A 17 10.08 13.21 -32.49
N PRO A 18 10.22 11.95 -32.05
CA PRO A 18 10.15 11.62 -30.62
C PRO A 18 11.33 12.25 -29.87
N GLU A 19 11.22 12.30 -28.54
CA GLU A 19 12.34 12.69 -27.68
C GLU A 19 13.55 11.80 -27.96
N ARG A 20 14.66 12.40 -28.37
CA ARG A 20 15.88 11.67 -28.71
C ARG A 20 16.61 11.24 -27.45
N SER A 21 16.97 9.97 -27.39
CA SER A 21 17.79 9.41 -26.32
C SER A 21 18.82 8.44 -26.93
N THR A 22 20.03 8.43 -26.37
CA THR A 22 21.04 7.40 -26.70
C THR A 22 20.85 6.13 -25.88
N ALA A 23 19.95 6.12 -24.91
CA ALA A 23 19.74 5.01 -23.98
C ALA A 23 18.63 4.05 -24.42
N ARG A 24 17.84 4.39 -25.45
CA ARG A 24 16.73 3.57 -25.93
C ARG A 24 16.50 3.77 -27.42
N HIS A 25 15.99 2.74 -28.07
CA HIS A 25 15.62 2.83 -29.47
C HIS A 25 14.40 3.79 -29.67
N PRO A 26 14.33 4.58 -30.77
CA PRO A 26 13.49 5.78 -30.84
C PRO A 26 11.97 5.58 -30.71
N LEU A 27 11.43 4.42 -31.09
CA LEU A 27 9.98 4.18 -31.16
C LEU A 27 9.50 2.92 -30.43
N PHE A 28 10.36 1.91 -30.27
CA PHE A 28 10.03 0.64 -29.64
C PHE A 28 11.29 0.03 -29.03
N GLN A 29 11.13 -0.79 -28.00
CA GLN A 29 12.23 -1.44 -27.27
C GLN A 29 12.18 -2.97 -27.40
N VAL A 30 11.02 -3.51 -27.80
CA VAL A 30 10.82 -4.94 -28.02
C VAL A 30 10.53 -5.17 -29.50
N ALA A 31 11.33 -6.03 -30.13
CA ALA A 31 11.13 -6.47 -31.50
C ALA A 31 10.55 -7.89 -31.53
N LEU A 32 9.67 -8.16 -32.49
CA LEU A 32 9.19 -9.50 -32.79
C LEU A 32 9.46 -9.80 -34.26
N THR A 33 10.08 -10.94 -34.53
CA THR A 33 10.27 -11.44 -35.90
C THR A 33 9.66 -12.83 -36.05
N LEU A 34 9.10 -13.09 -37.22
CA LEU A 34 8.61 -14.40 -37.63
C LEU A 34 9.22 -14.70 -39.01
N GLN A 35 9.90 -15.83 -39.12
CA GLN A 35 10.59 -16.25 -40.35
C GLN A 35 10.36 -17.74 -40.58
N ASP A 36 10.31 -18.17 -41.84
CA ASP A 36 10.39 -19.60 -42.15
C ASP A 36 11.76 -20.14 -41.70
N ALA A 37 11.78 -21.28 -41.02
CA ALA A 37 13.00 -21.97 -40.58
C ALA A 37 13.84 -22.56 -41.74
N ALA A 38 13.53 -22.20 -42.98
CA ALA A 38 14.09 -22.79 -44.18
C ALA A 38 15.55 -22.38 -44.40
N ARG A 39 16.48 -23.12 -43.78
CA ARG A 39 17.73 -23.46 -44.44
C ARG A 39 17.67 -24.95 -44.78
N PRO A 40 17.51 -25.34 -46.06
CA PRO A 40 17.84 -26.72 -46.40
C PRO A 40 19.29 -26.95 -45.97
N ALA A 41 19.52 -28.00 -45.17
CA ALA A 41 20.86 -28.54 -45.02
C ALA A 41 21.40 -28.76 -46.43
N LEU A 42 22.60 -28.25 -46.72
CA LEU A 42 23.22 -28.44 -48.02
C LEU A 42 23.47 -29.95 -48.18
N GLU A 43 22.61 -30.64 -48.94
CA GLU A 43 22.76 -32.06 -49.15
C GLU A 43 23.96 -32.30 -50.09
N LEU A 44 25.06 -32.77 -49.50
CA LEU A 44 26.26 -33.18 -50.22
C LEU A 44 26.42 -34.70 -50.06
N PRO A 45 26.65 -35.46 -51.14
CA PRO A 45 26.83 -36.90 -51.05
C PRO A 45 27.93 -37.28 -50.04
N GLY A 46 27.57 -38.07 -49.02
CA GLY A 46 28.50 -38.55 -48.01
C GLY A 46 28.90 -37.54 -46.93
N VAL A 47 28.23 -36.39 -46.84
CA VAL A 47 28.53 -35.34 -45.84
C VAL A 47 27.25 -34.93 -45.11
N HIS A 48 27.29 -34.98 -43.78
CA HIS A 48 26.25 -34.39 -42.93
C HIS A 48 26.52 -32.89 -42.81
N THR A 49 25.55 -32.04 -43.14
CA THR A 49 25.67 -30.60 -43.00
C THR A 49 24.68 -30.09 -41.95
N GLU A 50 25.16 -29.23 -41.06
CA GLU A 50 24.34 -28.52 -40.09
C GLU A 50 24.65 -27.04 -40.20
N SER A 51 23.62 -26.21 -40.12
CA SER A 51 23.80 -24.76 -40.00
C SER A 51 24.13 -24.43 -38.55
N TRP A 52 25.39 -24.09 -38.29
CA TRP A 52 25.77 -23.50 -37.01
C TRP A 52 25.72 -21.97 -37.12
N PHE A 53 24.92 -21.32 -36.26
CA PHE A 53 24.96 -19.87 -36.14
C PHE A 53 26.02 -19.48 -35.11
N THR A 54 26.94 -18.58 -35.48
CA THR A 54 27.85 -17.99 -34.49
C THR A 54 27.05 -16.99 -33.66
N PRO A 55 26.95 -17.16 -32.33
CA PRO A 55 26.29 -16.17 -31.49
C PRO A 55 27.07 -14.85 -31.60
N LEU A 56 26.44 -13.85 -32.22
CA LEU A 56 26.89 -12.47 -32.11
C LEU A 56 26.45 -11.99 -30.73
N GLU A 57 27.39 -11.64 -29.86
CA GLU A 57 27.10 -11.10 -28.51
C GLU A 57 26.70 -9.61 -28.59
N ILE A 58 25.72 -9.29 -29.44
CA ILE A 58 25.25 -7.92 -29.66
C ILE A 58 23.73 -7.93 -29.67
N ALA A 59 23.12 -7.28 -28.68
CA ALA A 59 21.69 -7.00 -28.67
C ALA A 59 21.40 -5.71 -29.44
N LYS A 60 20.51 -5.76 -30.43
CA LYS A 60 20.12 -4.57 -31.22
C LYS A 60 19.02 -3.74 -30.57
N PHE A 61 18.22 -4.37 -29.73
CA PHE A 61 17.11 -3.81 -28.96
C PHE A 61 17.16 -4.37 -27.54
N ASP A 62 16.35 -3.83 -26.63
CA ASP A 62 16.28 -4.29 -25.25
C ASP A 62 15.89 -5.79 -25.20
N LEU A 63 14.88 -6.18 -26.00
CA LEU A 63 14.46 -7.57 -26.22
C LEU A 63 14.09 -7.80 -27.70
N THR A 64 14.47 -8.95 -28.24
CA THR A 64 14.00 -9.43 -29.56
C THR A 64 13.54 -10.86 -29.45
N PHE A 65 12.24 -11.10 -29.71
CA PHE A 65 11.65 -12.44 -29.83
C PHE A 65 11.65 -12.85 -31.30
N SER A 66 12.39 -13.89 -31.65
CA SER A 66 12.45 -14.40 -33.02
C SER A 66 11.86 -15.80 -33.08
N PHE A 67 10.77 -15.91 -33.84
CA PHE A 67 10.04 -17.14 -34.10
C PHE A 67 10.48 -17.71 -35.45
N HIS A 68 10.86 -18.98 -35.46
CA HIS A 68 11.21 -19.71 -36.67
C HIS A 68 10.18 -20.80 -36.93
N GLU A 69 9.35 -20.62 -37.97
CA GLU A 69 8.29 -21.56 -38.33
C GLU A 69 8.86 -22.75 -39.09
N HIS A 70 8.65 -23.95 -38.54
CA HIS A 70 8.95 -25.20 -39.21
C HIS A 70 7.74 -25.65 -40.00
N ARG A 71 7.99 -26.21 -41.19
CA ARG A 71 6.96 -26.85 -42.00
C ARG A 71 7.38 -28.27 -42.35
N THR A 72 6.42 -29.18 -42.33
CA THR A 72 6.63 -30.56 -42.78
C THR A 72 6.87 -30.61 -44.29
N ALA A 73 7.37 -31.75 -44.81
CA ALA A 73 7.65 -31.93 -46.23
C ALA A 73 6.41 -31.73 -47.14
N ASP A 74 5.20 -31.92 -46.59
CA ASP A 74 3.91 -31.68 -47.25
C ASP A 74 3.31 -30.29 -46.94
N GLY A 75 4.08 -29.39 -46.32
CA GLY A 75 3.74 -27.97 -46.14
C GLY A 75 2.86 -27.65 -44.93
N ARG A 76 2.59 -28.62 -44.04
CA ARG A 76 1.82 -28.39 -42.80
C ARG A 76 2.69 -27.72 -41.73
N PRO A 77 2.10 -27.01 -40.76
CA PRO A 77 2.84 -26.49 -39.61
C PRO A 77 3.55 -27.62 -38.84
N GLY A 78 4.85 -27.46 -38.63
CA GLY A 78 5.73 -28.41 -37.94
C GLY A 78 6.22 -27.95 -36.57
N GLY A 79 5.79 -26.76 -36.12
CA GLY A 79 6.18 -26.14 -34.85
C GLY A 79 6.87 -24.79 -35.05
N LEU A 80 7.21 -24.14 -33.93
CA LEU A 80 7.92 -22.87 -33.89
C LEU A 80 9.09 -23.00 -32.92
N ASP A 81 10.29 -22.62 -33.35
CA ASP A 81 11.38 -22.36 -32.41
C ASP A 81 11.34 -20.90 -32.00
N LEU A 82 11.47 -20.63 -30.70
CA LEU A 82 11.62 -19.29 -30.15
C LEU A 82 13.07 -19.07 -29.73
N SER A 83 13.67 -17.99 -30.21
CA SER A 83 14.91 -17.44 -29.66
C SER A 83 14.67 -16.04 -29.12
N VAL A 84 15.30 -15.73 -27.99
CA VAL A 84 15.21 -14.41 -27.36
C VAL A 84 16.60 -13.81 -27.24
N GLU A 85 16.84 -12.73 -27.96
CA GLU A 85 18.02 -11.87 -27.82
C GLU A 85 17.69 -10.75 -26.83
N TYR A 86 18.59 -10.44 -25.91
CA TYR A 86 18.36 -9.44 -24.86
C TYR A 86 19.61 -8.65 -24.52
N ALA A 87 19.42 -7.39 -24.14
CA ALA A 87 20.50 -6.55 -23.62
C ALA A 87 20.85 -6.98 -22.18
N THR A 88 22.07 -7.48 -21.98
CA THR A 88 22.53 -7.98 -20.67
C THR A 88 22.68 -6.91 -19.61
N ASP A 89 22.78 -5.63 -20.01
CA ASP A 89 22.76 -4.49 -19.10
C ASP A 89 21.38 -4.27 -18.47
N LEU A 90 20.31 -4.86 -19.04
CA LEU A 90 18.92 -4.71 -18.59
C LEU A 90 18.33 -6.01 -18.04
N TYR A 91 18.73 -7.16 -18.58
CA TYR A 91 18.14 -8.46 -18.23
C TYR A 91 19.21 -9.50 -17.95
N ASP A 92 18.93 -10.38 -16.97
CA ASP A 92 19.64 -11.63 -16.79
C ASP A 92 18.91 -12.79 -17.49
N ALA A 93 19.63 -13.90 -17.71
CA ALA A 93 19.10 -15.08 -18.38
C ALA A 93 17.84 -15.62 -17.69
N ARG A 94 17.82 -15.66 -16.35
CA ARG A 94 16.69 -16.17 -15.57
C ARG A 94 15.41 -15.37 -15.80
N THR A 95 15.55 -14.05 -15.91
CA THR A 95 14.43 -13.15 -16.19
C THR A 95 13.86 -13.44 -17.57
N VAL A 96 14.72 -13.59 -18.58
CA VAL A 96 14.33 -13.85 -19.96
C VAL A 96 13.73 -15.24 -20.14
N GLU A 97 14.29 -16.26 -19.49
CA GLU A 97 13.71 -17.61 -19.41
C GLU A 97 12.29 -17.55 -18.83
N GLY A 98 12.11 -16.83 -17.72
CA GLY A 98 10.78 -16.63 -17.15
C GLY A 98 9.83 -15.88 -18.08
N LEU A 99 10.29 -14.92 -18.90
CA LEU A 99 9.45 -14.25 -19.89
C LEU A 99 9.05 -15.21 -21.01
N ALA A 100 9.97 -16.05 -21.48
CA ALA A 100 9.70 -17.07 -22.50
C ALA A 100 8.68 -18.10 -22.00
N ASP A 101 8.83 -18.60 -20.77
CA ASP A 101 7.89 -19.54 -20.14
C ASP A 101 6.47 -18.95 -20.05
N ARG A 102 6.36 -17.67 -19.65
CA ARG A 102 5.06 -16.97 -19.58
C ARG A 102 4.46 -16.78 -20.97
N LEU A 103 5.27 -16.45 -21.97
CA LEU A 103 4.80 -16.33 -23.36
C LEU A 103 4.26 -17.66 -23.89
N VAL A 104 4.97 -18.77 -23.64
CA VAL A 104 4.49 -20.12 -24.03
C VAL A 104 3.15 -20.43 -23.36
N ARG A 105 3.01 -20.18 -22.05
CA ARG A 105 1.75 -20.40 -21.32
C ARG A 105 0.60 -19.58 -21.90
N LEU A 106 0.84 -18.32 -22.24
CA LEU A 106 -0.15 -17.46 -22.88
C LEU A 106 -0.58 -18.02 -24.25
N LEU A 107 0.38 -18.47 -25.07
CA LEU A 107 0.09 -19.07 -26.38
C LEU A 107 -0.71 -20.37 -26.23
N GLU A 108 -0.36 -21.23 -25.28
CA GLU A 108 -1.10 -22.45 -24.96
C GLU A 108 -2.54 -22.17 -24.53
N ALA A 109 -2.74 -21.17 -23.66
CA ALA A 109 -4.06 -20.77 -23.18
C ALA A 109 -4.95 -20.23 -24.31
N VAL A 110 -4.40 -19.35 -25.17
CA VAL A 110 -5.13 -18.80 -26.33
C VAL A 110 -5.53 -19.89 -27.33
N VAL A 111 -4.68 -20.90 -27.53
CA VAL A 111 -5.01 -22.03 -28.42
C VAL A 111 -6.05 -22.96 -27.79
N ALA A 112 -6.00 -23.17 -26.48
CA ALA A 112 -6.94 -24.01 -25.76
C ALA A 112 -8.35 -23.43 -25.69
N ASP A 113 -8.47 -22.11 -25.50
CA ASP A 113 -9.74 -21.38 -25.49
C ASP A 113 -9.64 -20.03 -26.24
N PRO A 114 -9.88 -20.01 -27.56
CA PRO A 114 -9.77 -18.81 -28.37
C PRO A 114 -10.80 -17.72 -28.06
N GLU A 115 -11.89 -18.06 -27.34
CA GLU A 115 -12.94 -17.11 -26.96
C GLU A 115 -12.67 -16.46 -25.60
N LEU A 116 -11.64 -16.92 -24.87
CA LEU A 116 -11.26 -16.36 -23.58
C LEU A 116 -10.79 -14.89 -23.74
N PRO A 117 -11.35 -13.94 -22.97
CA PRO A 117 -10.89 -12.56 -23.01
C PRO A 117 -9.40 -12.43 -22.66
N VAL A 118 -8.67 -11.59 -23.40
CA VAL A 118 -7.22 -11.39 -23.19
C VAL A 118 -6.87 -11.01 -21.74
N GLY A 119 -7.75 -10.25 -21.07
CA GLY A 119 -7.54 -9.84 -19.66
C GLY A 119 -7.70 -10.97 -18.64
N GLU A 120 -8.21 -12.13 -19.04
CA GLU A 120 -8.39 -13.32 -18.21
C GLU A 120 -7.30 -14.39 -18.43
N LEU A 121 -6.38 -14.15 -19.38
CA LEU A 121 -5.25 -15.04 -19.62
C LEU A 121 -4.26 -14.99 -18.45
N GLU A 122 -4.16 -16.08 -17.71
CA GLU A 122 -3.18 -16.24 -16.64
C GLU A 122 -1.79 -16.53 -17.23
N PHE A 123 -0.84 -15.64 -16.97
CA PHE A 123 0.55 -15.83 -17.37
C PHE A 123 1.42 -16.35 -16.22
N THR A 124 1.00 -16.19 -14.96
CA THR A 124 1.76 -16.63 -13.80
C THR A 124 1.59 -18.15 -13.61
N GLY A 125 2.70 -18.88 -13.62
CA GLY A 125 2.68 -20.32 -13.35
C GLY A 125 2.26 -20.65 -11.90
N PRO A 126 1.81 -21.88 -11.61
CA PRO A 126 1.36 -22.26 -10.26
C PRO A 126 2.45 -22.08 -9.19
N GLU A 127 3.70 -22.44 -9.50
CA GLU A 127 4.84 -22.28 -8.58
C GLU A 127 5.19 -20.81 -8.35
N GLU A 128 5.11 -19.97 -9.39
CA GLU A 128 5.33 -18.54 -9.27
C GLU A 128 4.25 -17.90 -8.39
N ARG A 129 2.98 -18.27 -8.61
CA ARG A 129 1.85 -17.81 -7.80
C ARG A 129 2.00 -18.22 -6.33
N GLU A 130 2.37 -19.47 -6.07
CA GLU A 130 2.63 -19.95 -4.70
C GLU A 130 3.74 -19.12 -4.04
N ARG A 131 4.84 -18.87 -4.75
CA ARG A 131 5.94 -18.06 -4.25
C ARG A 131 5.52 -16.61 -3.96
N LEU A 132 4.74 -15.98 -4.84
CA LEU A 132 4.23 -14.62 -4.65
C LEU A 132 3.29 -14.53 -3.45
N LEU A 133 2.40 -15.52 -3.28
CA LEU A 133 1.52 -15.60 -2.12
C LEU A 133 2.31 -15.81 -0.81
N ALA A 134 3.35 -16.64 -0.83
CA ALA A 134 4.21 -16.84 0.32
C ALA A 134 5.00 -15.57 0.71
N LEU A 135 5.40 -14.75 -0.27
CA LEU A 135 6.05 -13.46 0.00
C LEU A 135 5.10 -12.44 0.63
N GLY A 136 3.81 -12.52 0.32
CA GLY A 136 2.77 -11.65 0.88
C GLY A 136 2.22 -12.13 2.22
N ALA A 137 2.68 -13.28 2.74
CA ALA A 137 2.21 -13.85 4.01
C ALA A 137 3.15 -13.49 5.17
N GLY A 138 2.56 -13.16 6.32
CA GLY A 138 3.27 -12.87 7.57
C GLY A 138 2.87 -13.83 8.70
N PRO A 139 3.48 -13.72 9.89
CA PRO A 139 3.01 -14.43 11.07
C PRO A 139 1.53 -14.07 11.35
N VAL A 140 0.76 -15.06 11.80
CA VAL A 140 -0.65 -14.86 12.16
C VAL A 140 -0.71 -14.39 13.60
N THR A 141 -1.34 -13.24 13.83
CA THR A 141 -1.60 -12.68 15.16
C THR A 141 -2.58 -13.57 15.94
N ASP A 142 -2.39 -13.70 17.25
CA ASP A 142 -3.30 -14.44 18.12
C ASP A 142 -4.70 -13.82 18.11
N GLY A 143 -5.73 -14.63 17.83
CA GLY A 143 -7.12 -14.18 17.79
C GLY A 143 -7.59 -13.53 19.09
N ALA A 144 -7.09 -13.95 20.25
CA ALA A 144 -7.44 -13.32 21.53
C ALA A 144 -6.94 -11.87 21.63
N LEU A 145 -5.83 -11.53 20.97
CA LEU A 145 -5.34 -10.16 20.89
C LEU A 145 -6.21 -9.33 19.93
N LEU A 146 -6.66 -9.94 18.83
CA LEU A 146 -7.51 -9.32 17.82
C LEU A 146 -8.95 -9.06 18.30
N ASP A 147 -9.39 -9.76 19.35
CA ASP A 147 -10.71 -9.60 19.95
C ASP A 147 -10.72 -8.62 21.14
N ALA A 148 -9.56 -8.10 21.55
CA ALA A 148 -9.45 -7.16 22.66
C ALA A 148 -9.44 -5.70 22.20
N GLY A 149 -10.11 -4.83 22.95
CA GLY A 149 -10.00 -3.38 22.77
C GLY A 149 -8.68 -2.82 23.32
N LEU A 150 -8.16 -1.74 22.73
CA LEU A 150 -6.92 -1.11 23.22
C LEU A 150 -7.02 -0.67 24.68
N ALA A 151 -8.21 -0.22 25.13
CA ALA A 151 -8.47 0.09 26.54
C ALA A 151 -8.28 -1.12 27.47
N GLU A 152 -8.68 -2.31 27.04
CA GLU A 152 -8.56 -3.55 27.81
C GLU A 152 -7.11 -4.02 27.87
N LEU A 153 -6.40 -3.99 26.73
CA LEU A 153 -4.99 -4.31 26.64
C LEU A 153 -4.15 -3.39 27.54
N PHE A 154 -4.42 -2.08 27.50
CA PHE A 154 -3.74 -1.11 28.35
C PHE A 154 -4.02 -1.37 29.83
N ALA A 155 -5.28 -1.60 30.21
CA ALA A 155 -5.64 -1.86 31.60
C ALA A 155 -5.03 -3.18 32.13
N ALA A 156 -4.94 -4.21 31.29
CA ALA A 156 -4.26 -5.47 31.64
C ALA A 156 -2.77 -5.24 31.89
N GLN A 157 -2.10 -4.41 31.09
CA GLN A 157 -0.70 -4.03 31.32
C GLN A 157 -0.56 -3.19 32.60
N ALA A 158 -1.45 -2.23 32.83
CA ALA A 158 -1.39 -1.37 34.01
C ALA A 158 -1.57 -2.16 35.32
N ALA A 159 -2.44 -3.17 35.33
CA ALA A 159 -2.59 -4.09 36.46
C ALA A 159 -1.36 -4.99 36.67
N ARG A 160 -0.65 -5.36 35.59
CA ARG A 160 0.54 -6.21 35.66
C ARG A 160 1.77 -5.50 36.22
N THR A 161 1.97 -4.23 35.88
CA THR A 161 3.16 -3.45 36.27
C THR A 161 2.80 -2.03 36.70
N PRO A 162 2.02 -1.86 37.79
CA PRO A 162 1.43 -0.57 38.15
C PRO A 162 2.47 0.52 38.45
N ASP A 163 3.58 0.16 39.10
CA ASP A 163 4.62 1.10 39.54
C ASP A 163 5.67 1.39 38.45
N ALA A 164 5.61 0.70 37.31
CA ALA A 164 6.53 0.96 36.21
C ALA A 164 6.17 2.27 35.51
N VAL A 165 7.19 3.03 35.08
CA VAL A 165 7.01 4.26 34.31
C VAL A 165 6.41 3.91 32.94
N ALA A 166 5.25 4.48 32.62
CA ALA A 166 4.56 4.35 31.34
C ALA A 166 4.90 5.50 30.38
N VAL A 167 4.97 6.73 30.91
CA VAL A 167 5.25 7.94 30.12
C VAL A 167 6.29 8.77 30.84
N ALA A 168 7.27 9.28 30.10
CA ALA A 168 8.27 10.22 30.59
C ALA A 168 8.46 11.36 29.59
N SER A 169 8.37 12.60 30.08
CA SER A 169 8.73 13.85 29.40
C SER A 169 9.63 14.68 30.33
N GLU A 170 10.12 15.83 29.84
CA GLU A 170 10.93 16.74 30.66
C GLU A 170 10.13 17.28 31.87
N GLU A 171 8.82 17.47 31.69
CA GLU A 171 7.92 18.04 32.69
C GLU A 171 7.35 17.00 33.64
N ARG A 172 7.24 15.74 33.21
CA ARG A 172 6.47 14.73 33.95
C ARG A 172 6.87 13.30 33.65
N SER A 173 6.90 12.49 34.70
CA SER A 173 6.88 11.03 34.61
C SER A 173 5.56 10.51 35.20
N LEU A 174 4.97 9.51 34.55
CA LEU A 174 3.74 8.84 34.96
C LEU A 174 3.97 7.35 35.00
N THR A 175 3.59 6.71 36.11
CA THR A 175 3.49 5.25 36.16
C THR A 175 2.28 4.76 35.38
N TYR A 176 2.22 3.46 35.10
CA TYR A 176 1.03 2.85 34.50
C TYR A 176 -0.22 3.09 35.36
N ALA A 177 -0.13 2.96 36.69
CA ALA A 177 -1.26 3.18 37.58
C ALA A 177 -1.74 4.65 37.56
N GLU A 178 -0.82 5.61 37.50
CA GLU A 178 -1.16 7.03 37.45
C GLU A 178 -1.80 7.40 36.10
N LEU A 179 -1.23 6.93 34.99
CA LEU A 179 -1.77 7.16 33.65
C LEU A 179 -3.16 6.53 33.48
N ASP A 180 -3.36 5.32 34.01
CA ASP A 180 -4.64 4.62 33.99
C ASP A 180 -5.72 5.41 34.76
N ALA A 181 -5.39 5.86 35.98
CA ALA A 181 -6.31 6.64 36.81
C ALA A 181 -6.66 8.00 36.21
N GLU A 182 -5.69 8.71 35.61
CA GLU A 182 -5.94 10.02 35.00
C GLU A 182 -6.76 9.92 33.72
N SER A 183 -6.45 8.95 32.86
CA SER A 183 -7.25 8.67 31.67
C SER A 183 -8.66 8.19 32.01
N ASP A 184 -8.87 7.46 33.11
CA ASP A 184 -10.21 7.08 33.60
C ASP A 184 -11.04 8.30 34.04
N ARG A 185 -10.45 9.19 34.85
CA ARG A 185 -11.14 10.43 35.26
C ARG A 185 -11.49 11.28 34.05
N PHE A 186 -10.60 11.32 33.07
CA PHE A 186 -10.82 12.12 31.89
C PHE A 186 -11.87 11.48 30.97
N ALA A 187 -11.85 10.16 30.79
CA ALA A 187 -12.85 9.40 30.05
C ALA A 187 -14.27 9.69 30.56
N GLN A 188 -14.48 9.66 31.88
CA GLN A 188 -15.78 10.01 32.47
C GLN A 188 -16.26 11.41 32.11
N ARG A 189 -15.35 12.39 32.13
CA ARG A 189 -15.68 13.78 31.79
C ARG A 189 -16.18 13.89 30.36
N ILE A 190 -15.48 13.27 29.41
CA ILE A 190 -15.85 13.34 27.99
C ILE A 190 -17.06 12.46 27.65
N THR A 191 -17.28 11.35 28.38
CA THR A 191 -18.53 10.59 28.29
C THR A 191 -19.73 11.44 28.76
N GLY A 192 -19.57 12.28 29.79
CA GLY A 192 -20.57 13.27 30.17
C GLY A 192 -20.85 14.33 29.09
N LEU A 193 -19.94 14.52 28.15
CA LEU A 193 -20.11 15.34 26.94
C LEU A 193 -20.67 14.54 25.76
N GLY A 194 -21.06 13.28 25.95
CA GLY A 194 -21.66 12.45 24.91
C GLY A 194 -20.66 11.70 24.02
N VAL A 195 -19.37 11.64 24.41
CA VAL A 195 -18.42 10.74 23.75
C VAL A 195 -18.75 9.29 24.11
N GLY A 196 -18.93 8.46 23.08
CA GLY A 196 -19.17 7.03 23.19
C GLY A 196 -18.71 6.26 21.95
N PRO A 197 -19.16 5.01 21.76
CA PRO A 197 -18.92 4.21 20.55
C PRO A 197 -19.14 5.00 19.26
N GLU A 198 -18.20 4.90 18.32
CA GLU A 198 -18.24 5.55 17.00
C GLU A 198 -18.27 7.10 17.03
N SER A 199 -18.11 7.73 18.20
CA SER A 199 -17.96 9.18 18.30
C SER A 199 -16.51 9.57 18.03
N VAL A 200 -16.28 10.50 17.11
CA VAL A 200 -14.93 11.01 16.84
C VAL A 200 -14.64 12.26 17.67
N VAL A 201 -13.51 12.26 18.38
CA VAL A 201 -13.05 13.39 19.18
C VAL A 201 -11.84 14.03 18.51
N ALA A 202 -11.96 15.29 18.12
CA ALA A 202 -10.84 16.03 17.57
C ALA A 202 -9.83 16.36 18.70
N LEU A 203 -8.54 16.13 18.46
CA LEU A 203 -7.47 16.45 19.41
C LEU A 203 -6.53 17.48 18.78
N MET A 204 -6.57 18.73 19.25
CA MET A 204 -5.62 19.77 18.86
C MET A 204 -4.75 20.12 20.07
N MET A 205 -3.68 19.36 20.28
CA MET A 205 -2.83 19.53 21.46
C MET A 205 -1.35 19.41 21.07
N GLU A 206 -0.49 20.09 21.80
CA GLU A 206 0.95 19.91 21.73
C GLU A 206 1.38 18.53 22.27
N ARG A 207 2.55 18.06 21.83
CA ARG A 207 3.14 16.80 22.30
C ARG A 207 3.45 16.90 23.80
N SER A 208 2.72 16.14 24.60
CA SER A 208 2.82 16.14 26.06
C SER A 208 2.31 14.82 26.66
N ALA A 209 2.53 14.59 27.96
CA ALA A 209 1.87 13.49 28.67
C ALA A 209 0.34 13.62 28.65
N ASP A 210 -0.17 14.86 28.63
CA ASP A 210 -1.61 15.15 28.61
C ASP A 210 -2.25 14.73 27.27
N LEU A 211 -1.51 14.79 26.15
CA LEU A 211 -1.96 14.24 24.87
C LEU A 211 -2.20 12.72 24.97
N LEU A 212 -1.31 11.98 25.63
CA LEU A 212 -1.48 10.53 25.82
C LEU A 212 -2.63 10.21 26.77
N ILE A 213 -2.81 11.02 27.83
CA ILE A 213 -3.97 10.94 28.71
C ILE A 213 -5.27 11.16 27.91
N ALA A 214 -5.30 12.17 27.04
CA ALA A 214 -6.46 12.48 26.18
C ALA A 214 -6.77 11.35 25.20
N MET A 215 -5.77 10.82 24.50
CA MET A 215 -5.95 9.68 23.59
C MET A 215 -6.51 8.46 24.32
N LEU A 216 -5.91 8.07 25.46
CA LEU A 216 -6.40 6.95 26.26
C LEU A 216 -7.80 7.21 26.83
N ALA A 217 -8.11 8.44 27.23
CA ALA A 217 -9.44 8.81 27.71
C ALA A 217 -10.51 8.65 26.64
N VAL A 218 -10.24 9.12 25.41
CA VAL A 218 -11.15 8.95 24.25
C VAL A 218 -11.40 7.47 23.99
N VAL A 219 -10.32 6.67 23.96
CA VAL A 219 -10.39 5.22 23.76
C VAL A 219 -11.20 4.53 24.87
N LYS A 220 -10.97 4.90 26.14
CA LYS A 220 -11.70 4.35 27.30
C LYS A 220 -13.16 4.79 27.35
N ALA A 221 -13.49 5.94 26.79
CA ALA A 221 -14.87 6.39 26.59
C ALA A 221 -15.55 5.63 25.42
N GLY A 222 -14.81 4.84 24.64
CA GLY A 222 -15.29 4.11 23.46
C GLY A 222 -15.28 4.94 22.18
N GLY A 223 -14.75 6.15 22.20
CA GLY A 223 -14.64 7.01 21.02
C GLY A 223 -13.35 6.77 20.23
N ALA A 224 -13.31 7.35 19.03
CA ALA A 224 -12.11 7.41 18.20
C ALA A 224 -11.49 8.81 18.30
N TYR A 225 -10.16 8.92 18.37
CA TYR A 225 -9.51 10.24 18.34
C TYR A 225 -9.07 10.62 16.92
N ALA A 226 -9.17 11.91 16.58
CA ALA A 226 -8.66 12.47 15.34
C ALA A 226 -7.66 13.58 15.65
N PRO A 227 -6.34 13.32 15.52
CA PRO A 227 -5.33 14.33 15.82
C PRO A 227 -5.31 15.43 14.76
N LEU A 228 -5.28 16.68 15.20
CA LEU A 228 -5.12 17.88 14.40
C LEU A 228 -3.75 18.49 14.69
N ASN A 229 -2.99 18.80 13.64
CA ASN A 229 -1.73 19.50 13.77
C ASN A 229 -2.01 21.01 13.93
N PRO A 230 -1.67 21.67 15.06
CA PRO A 230 -1.92 23.10 15.24
C PRO A 230 -1.23 23.99 14.20
N ALA A 231 -0.15 23.50 13.56
CA ALA A 231 0.56 24.24 12.52
C ALA A 231 -0.08 24.16 11.12
N ASP A 232 -1.11 23.33 10.93
CA ASP A 232 -1.83 23.26 9.65
C ASP A 232 -2.61 24.57 9.40
N PRO A 233 -2.87 24.95 8.14
CA PRO A 233 -3.68 26.14 7.85
C PRO A 233 -5.13 26.00 8.33
N ASP A 234 -5.74 27.09 8.80
CA ASP A 234 -7.15 27.17 9.22
C ASP A 234 -8.13 26.53 8.24
N THR A 235 -7.90 26.68 6.94
CA THR A 235 -8.74 26.12 5.88
C THR A 235 -8.76 24.61 5.91
N ARG A 236 -7.60 23.99 6.19
CA ARG A 236 -7.47 22.54 6.32
C ARG A 236 -8.14 22.04 7.60
N HIS A 237 -7.98 22.74 8.73
CA HIS A 237 -8.68 22.36 9.96
C HIS A 237 -10.20 22.43 9.81
N THR A 238 -10.71 23.47 9.15
CA THR A 238 -12.15 23.63 8.91
C THR A 238 -12.68 22.46 8.07
N GLN A 239 -11.99 22.11 6.98
CA GLN A 239 -12.35 20.95 6.15
C GLN A 239 -12.36 19.65 6.95
N ILE A 240 -11.36 19.43 7.81
CA ILE A 240 -11.29 18.24 8.65
C ILE A 240 -12.44 18.20 9.66
N LEU A 241 -12.71 19.30 10.36
CA LEU A 241 -13.79 19.36 11.34
C LEU A 241 -15.16 19.19 10.70
N ASP A 242 -15.39 19.80 9.53
CA ASP A 242 -16.62 19.66 8.75
C ASP A 242 -16.84 18.20 8.29
N GLU A 243 -15.78 17.49 7.93
CA GLU A 243 -15.85 16.06 7.55
C GLU A 243 -16.05 15.15 8.77
N LEU A 244 -15.44 15.48 9.91
CA LEU A 244 -15.51 14.68 11.13
C LEU A 244 -16.87 14.72 11.82
N ASP A 245 -17.61 15.84 11.71
CA ASP A 245 -18.80 16.11 12.52
C ASP A 245 -18.56 15.82 14.02
N ALA A 246 -17.36 16.16 14.50
CA ALA A 246 -16.90 15.77 15.84
C ALA A 246 -17.70 16.52 16.93
N PRO A 247 -18.36 15.81 17.87
CA PRO A 247 -19.12 16.47 18.94
C PRO A 247 -18.24 17.17 19.98
N VAL A 248 -16.95 16.84 20.04
CA VAL A 248 -15.99 17.35 21.03
C VAL A 248 -14.64 17.62 20.38
N LEU A 249 -14.06 18.79 20.68
CA LEU A 249 -12.66 19.14 20.41
C LEU A 249 -11.94 19.26 21.75
N ILE A 250 -10.83 18.55 21.92
CA ILE A 250 -9.96 18.65 23.09
C ILE A 250 -8.72 19.43 22.69
N THR A 251 -8.38 20.44 23.49
CA THR A 251 -7.20 21.28 23.29
C THR A 251 -6.44 21.51 24.59
N ASP A 252 -5.16 21.83 24.50
CA ASP A 252 -4.40 22.33 25.64
C ASP A 252 -4.72 23.81 25.92
N ARG A 253 -4.31 24.28 27.09
CA ARG A 253 -4.54 25.67 27.53
C ARG A 253 -3.72 26.69 26.73
N ALA A 254 -2.56 26.31 26.19
CA ALA A 254 -1.72 27.20 25.40
C ALA A 254 -2.36 27.51 24.04
N LEU A 255 -3.14 26.57 23.50
CA LEU A 255 -3.88 26.66 22.26
C LEU A 255 -5.35 27.08 22.45
N ALA A 256 -5.77 27.44 23.67
CA ALA A 256 -7.16 27.82 23.95
C ALA A 256 -7.65 29.03 23.13
N ASP A 257 -6.75 29.97 22.81
CA ASP A 257 -7.04 31.15 21.98
C ASP A 257 -6.82 30.90 20.47
N HIS A 258 -6.52 29.66 20.05
CA HIS A 258 -6.31 29.33 18.65
C HIS A 258 -7.61 29.58 17.84
N PRO A 259 -7.55 30.22 16.64
CA PRO A 259 -8.74 30.56 15.86
C PRO A 259 -9.66 29.38 15.58
N LEU A 260 -9.11 28.17 15.49
CA LEU A 260 -9.88 26.94 15.31
C LEU A 260 -10.82 26.65 16.48
N VAL A 261 -10.38 26.84 17.74
CA VAL A 261 -11.20 26.56 18.93
C VAL A 261 -12.44 27.44 18.88
N ALA A 262 -12.28 28.73 18.61
CA ALA A 262 -13.42 29.66 18.49
C ALA A 262 -14.37 29.34 17.31
N ARG A 263 -13.92 28.57 16.31
CA ARG A 263 -14.69 28.20 15.12
C ARG A 263 -15.29 26.80 15.17
N ALA A 264 -14.82 25.96 16.08
CA ALA A 264 -15.32 24.60 16.21
C ALA A 264 -16.82 24.65 16.54
N GLN A 265 -17.63 23.91 15.77
CA GLN A 265 -19.04 23.68 16.12
C GLN A 265 -19.17 22.66 17.27
N ALA A 266 -18.06 22.00 17.60
CA ALA A 266 -17.93 21.02 18.67
C ALA A 266 -18.05 21.67 20.05
N ARG A 267 -18.33 20.86 21.07
CA ARG A 267 -18.12 21.27 22.46
C ARG A 267 -16.63 21.24 22.75
N ASP A 268 -16.03 22.41 22.91
CA ASP A 268 -14.61 22.49 23.19
C ASP A 268 -14.32 22.19 24.66
N LEU A 269 -13.26 21.43 24.87
CA LEU A 269 -12.71 21.18 26.18
C LEU A 269 -11.24 21.55 26.22
N VAL A 270 -10.95 22.65 26.92
CA VAL A 270 -9.59 23.01 27.28
C VAL A 270 -9.19 22.16 28.48
N ILE A 271 -8.13 21.36 28.33
CA ILE A 271 -7.60 20.58 29.45
C ILE A 271 -6.93 21.54 30.44
N ASP A 272 -7.56 21.73 31.59
CA ASP A 272 -6.89 22.20 32.81
C ASP A 272 -6.77 21.03 33.78
N ARG A 273 -5.54 20.58 33.99
CA ARG A 273 -5.19 19.42 34.84
C ARG A 273 -5.77 19.54 36.25
N LYS A 274 -5.89 20.76 36.80
CA LYS A 274 -6.46 20.99 38.14
C LYS A 274 -7.95 20.64 38.23
N GLU A 275 -8.67 20.67 37.11
CA GLU A 275 -10.10 20.37 37.10
C GLU A 275 -10.40 18.87 37.18
N LEU A 276 -9.39 18.02 36.92
CA LEU A 276 -9.50 16.57 37.01
C LEU A 276 -9.04 16.02 38.37
N ASP A 277 -8.30 16.82 39.15
CA ASP A 277 -7.79 16.43 40.46
C ASP A 277 -8.91 16.18 41.48
N GLY A 278 -8.76 15.11 42.27
CA GLY A 278 -9.69 14.74 43.34
C GLY A 278 -11.00 14.07 42.90
N ARG A 279 -11.25 13.91 41.59
CA ARG A 279 -12.38 13.11 41.10
C ARG A 279 -12.09 11.61 41.23
N PRO A 280 -13.12 10.77 41.52
CA PRO A 280 -12.94 9.33 41.52
C PRO A 280 -12.49 8.83 40.14
N ALA A 281 -11.41 8.07 40.09
CA ALA A 281 -11.08 7.28 38.91
C ALA A 281 -11.99 6.04 38.92
N THR A 282 -12.94 5.98 38.02
CA THR A 282 -13.84 4.84 37.83
C THR A 282 -13.73 4.41 36.39
N ARG A 283 -13.29 3.18 36.21
CA ARG A 283 -13.11 2.59 34.90
C ARG A 283 -14.44 2.52 34.15
N SER A 284 -14.41 2.85 32.87
CA SER A 284 -15.54 2.59 31.98
C SER A 284 -15.81 1.09 31.91
N THR A 285 -17.08 0.70 31.99
CA THR A 285 -17.52 -0.70 31.83
C THR A 285 -18.04 -0.99 30.43
N ALA A 286 -18.00 0.01 29.54
CA ALA A 286 -18.40 -0.17 28.15
C ALA A 286 -17.44 -1.15 27.46
N ALA A 287 -17.99 -2.23 26.92
CA ALA A 287 -17.23 -3.16 26.10
C ALA A 287 -16.89 -2.48 24.77
N THR A 288 -15.60 -2.44 24.44
CA THR A 288 -15.11 -1.97 23.13
C THR A 288 -15.17 -3.13 22.16
N HIS A 289 -15.81 -2.94 21.00
CA HIS A 289 -15.81 -3.95 19.95
C HIS A 289 -14.53 -3.79 19.08
N PRO A 290 -13.84 -4.87 18.70
CA PRO A 290 -12.58 -4.78 17.94
C PRO A 290 -12.67 -4.02 16.62
N ASP A 291 -13.82 -4.10 15.96
CA ASP A 291 -14.08 -3.41 14.68
C ASP A 291 -14.57 -1.97 14.86
N GLN A 292 -14.68 -1.46 16.10
CA GLN A 292 -14.93 -0.03 16.33
C GLN A 292 -13.70 0.80 15.95
N TRP A 293 -13.95 2.04 15.54
CA TRP A 293 -12.89 2.98 15.24
C TRP A 293 -12.08 3.32 16.50
N LEU A 294 -10.75 3.22 16.37
CA LEU A 294 -9.78 3.63 17.39
C LEU A 294 -9.30 5.06 17.12
N TYR A 295 -8.97 5.37 15.86
CA TYR A 295 -8.57 6.72 15.46
C TYR A 295 -8.93 7.00 14.00
N VAL A 296 -8.97 8.28 13.65
CA VAL A 296 -9.12 8.76 12.28
C VAL A 296 -7.93 9.65 11.95
N MET A 297 -7.15 9.30 10.92
CA MET A 297 -6.03 10.11 10.43
C MET A 297 -6.33 10.70 9.06
N PHE A 298 -6.07 11.99 8.90
CA PHE A 298 -6.32 12.69 7.65
C PHE A 298 -5.09 12.74 6.76
N THR A 299 -5.25 12.28 5.51
CA THR A 299 -4.20 12.34 4.49
C THR A 299 -4.42 13.52 3.52
N SER A 300 -3.38 13.91 2.78
CA SER A 300 -3.53 14.82 1.65
C SER A 300 -4.25 14.09 0.52
N GLY A 301 -5.56 14.31 0.38
CA GLY A 301 -6.29 13.79 -0.76
C GLY A 301 -5.73 14.38 -2.06
N SER A 302 -5.59 13.55 -3.10
CA SER A 302 -5.18 13.98 -4.45
C SER A 302 -6.12 15.03 -5.07
N THR A 303 -7.34 15.15 -4.53
CA THR A 303 -8.37 16.11 -4.91
C THR A 303 -8.26 17.44 -4.15
N GLY A 304 -7.28 17.60 -3.26
CA GLY A 304 -7.11 18.79 -2.41
C GLY A 304 -8.04 18.87 -1.20
N VAL A 305 -8.99 17.93 -1.08
CA VAL A 305 -9.84 17.76 0.10
C VAL A 305 -9.20 16.69 0.98
N PRO A 306 -9.00 16.93 2.30
CA PRO A 306 -8.57 15.91 3.24
C PRO A 306 -9.47 14.66 3.17
N LYS A 307 -8.92 13.49 3.51
CA LYS A 307 -9.72 12.26 3.61
C LYS A 307 -9.38 11.55 4.91
N GLY A 308 -10.39 11.28 5.72
CA GLY A 308 -10.25 10.52 6.96
C GLY A 308 -10.03 9.03 6.68
N VAL A 309 -8.94 8.48 7.19
CA VAL A 309 -8.69 7.04 7.26
C VAL A 309 -9.03 6.58 8.66
N ALA A 310 -10.17 5.89 8.81
CA ALA A 310 -10.57 5.28 10.06
C ALA A 310 -9.83 3.95 10.26
N VAL A 311 -9.16 3.81 11.41
CA VAL A 311 -8.43 2.62 11.79
C VAL A 311 -9.11 2.03 13.01
N THR A 312 -9.37 0.72 12.98
CA THR A 312 -10.05 0.00 14.07
C THR A 312 -9.10 -0.44 15.17
N HIS A 313 -9.64 -0.84 16.32
CA HIS A 313 -8.84 -1.50 17.36
C HIS A 313 -8.13 -2.75 16.82
N ARG A 314 -8.85 -3.59 16.05
CA ARG A 314 -8.31 -4.80 15.45
C ARG A 314 -7.12 -4.50 14.52
N ASN A 315 -7.19 -3.45 13.71
CA ASN A 315 -6.10 -3.10 12.80
C ASN A 315 -4.80 -2.78 13.55
N VAL A 316 -4.87 -2.18 14.74
CA VAL A 316 -3.69 -1.89 15.56
C VAL A 316 -3.23 -3.10 16.35
N ALA A 317 -4.15 -3.96 16.78
CA ALA A 317 -3.81 -5.22 17.44
C ALA A 317 -3.10 -6.21 16.50
N ASP A 318 -3.32 -6.10 15.19
CA ASP A 318 -2.75 -6.94 14.13
C ASP A 318 -1.41 -6.43 13.56
N LEU A 319 -0.81 -5.40 14.17
CA LEU A 319 0.53 -4.88 13.80
C LEU A 319 1.66 -5.67 14.47
#